data_AF-A0A849ZEZ5-F1
#
_entry.id   AF-A0A849ZEZ5-F1
#
_cell.length_a   1.000
_cell.length_b   1.000
_cell.length_c   1.000
_cell.angle_alpha   90.00
_cell.angle_beta   90.00
_cell.angle_gamma   90.00
#
_symmetry.space_group_name_H-M   'P 1'
#
loop_
_entity.id
_entity.type
_entity.pdbx_description
1 polymer ?
#
loop_
_entity_poly.entity_id
_entity_poly.type
_entity_poly.pdbx_seq_one_letter_code
_entity_poly.pdbx_strand_id
1 'polypeptide(L)'
;MSRERAPTGLGVAARAFAATALAWAAATSVACLDLPSDRVWTSSHFRYHTREEEDGVCRDILSVLEEHGEVVHAALGMSWGHDEVVDYYKFDDFDDFDESASCGGGAACTDEQAVRSAGPFDRHELIHAYLFKLGFPPWLLIEGSAVAVACQLNFYPRPTVGWREAFETDRSSPTLYGAGGWLVSRLLATRDPALFVRLYGTLPNDASADEFAAVFQYIYGESVDDVWNETIEAEGGTVFCPWECSRPPMPLDGSLAPLDGVCGQGYGARTFSIEAASDIVWSSNEDVTFDVRSCERVEWLGGRAGGYGPAPSFAAFIPVSIGSHFIEYEAPLPGVSMSLAARASEAPLVTSDCSSAATATVDPASAFVQVYFPPSDVAASIRLSVPAAHSMSLDFPPAGEQSAVVLCGACGAPPDSCAPLSIESPDVTLGPESVLVAQPGPGAFVSLKKK
;
A
#
# COMPACT_ATOMS: atom_id res chain seq x y z
N MET A 1 81.69 9.82 -11.06
CA MET A 1 82.93 10.55 -11.44
C MET A 1 82.51 11.50 -12.56
N SER A 2 82.40 12.82 -12.41
CA SER A 2 83.23 13.82 -11.73
C SER A 2 82.42 14.78 -10.85
N ARG A 3 83.13 15.37 -9.88
CA ARG A 3 82.71 16.39 -8.90
C ARG A 3 82.61 17.78 -9.54
N GLU A 4 81.82 18.70 -8.97
CA GLU A 4 82.29 19.92 -8.26
C GLU A 4 81.11 20.88 -7.95
N ARG A 5 80.84 21.11 -6.65
CA ARG A 5 80.97 22.36 -5.86
C ARG A 5 79.81 23.38 -5.96
N ALA A 6 79.09 23.50 -4.83
CA ALA A 6 78.43 24.73 -4.34
C ALA A 6 79.51 25.78 -3.92
N PRO A 7 79.25 27.10 -3.67
CA PRO A 7 78.22 27.59 -2.72
C PRO A 7 77.64 29.03 -2.91
N THR A 8 76.65 29.34 -2.05
CA THR A 8 76.32 30.65 -1.39
C THR A 8 75.98 31.91 -2.20
N GLY A 9 74.84 32.52 -1.83
CA GLY A 9 74.56 33.94 -2.09
C GLY A 9 73.21 34.40 -1.54
N LEU A 10 73.19 34.81 -0.26
CA LEU A 10 72.12 35.62 0.34
C LEU A 10 72.11 37.01 -0.32
N GLY A 11 70.93 37.47 -0.74
CA GLY A 11 70.72 38.82 -1.25
C GLY A 11 69.29 39.28 -0.97
N VAL A 12 69.14 40.05 0.10
CA VAL A 12 67.91 40.77 0.48
C VAL A 12 67.66 41.89 -0.55
N ALA A 13 66.48 41.91 -1.16
CA ALA A 13 65.94 43.10 -1.81
C ALA A 13 64.41 43.12 -1.66
N ALA A 14 63.96 44.02 -0.78
CA ALA A 14 62.58 44.35 -0.55
C ALA A 14 61.90 44.80 -1.86
N ARG A 15 60.76 44.18 -2.17
CA ARG A 15 59.74 44.76 -3.06
C ARG A 15 58.39 44.65 -2.37
N ALA A 16 57.83 45.83 -2.13
CA ALA A 16 56.49 46.04 -1.64
C ALA A 16 55.48 45.27 -2.50
N PHE A 17 54.82 44.28 -1.91
CA PHE A 17 53.56 43.78 -2.43
C PHE A 17 52.45 44.59 -1.79
N ALA A 18 51.87 45.46 -2.61
CA ALA A 18 50.64 46.16 -2.32
C ALA A 18 49.53 45.15 -2.05
N ALA A 19 48.73 45.46 -1.05
CA ALA A 19 47.53 44.74 -0.66
C ALA A 19 46.59 44.54 -1.86
N THR A 20 46.26 43.29 -2.15
CA THR A 20 45.02 42.93 -2.85
C THR A 20 44.46 41.69 -2.15
N ALA A 21 44.05 41.88 -0.90
CA ALA A 21 43.11 40.98 -0.24
C ALA A 21 41.74 41.19 -0.91
N LEU A 22 41.56 40.62 -2.10
CA LEU A 22 40.22 40.35 -2.62
C LEU A 22 39.70 39.19 -1.78
N ALA A 23 39.00 39.53 -0.70
CA ALA A 23 38.15 38.61 0.01
C ALA A 23 37.10 38.10 -0.99
N TRP A 24 37.35 36.95 -1.61
CA TRP A 24 36.31 36.06 -2.09
C TRP A 24 35.57 35.54 -0.86
N ALA A 25 34.76 36.42 -0.25
CA ALA A 25 33.59 35.98 0.48
C ALA A 25 32.64 35.42 -0.57
N ALA A 26 32.89 34.17 -0.98
CA ALA A 26 31.86 33.33 -1.55
C ALA A 26 30.84 33.16 -0.42
N ALA A 27 29.92 34.12 -0.33
CA ALA A 27 28.63 33.88 0.29
C ALA A 27 28.00 32.79 -0.56
N THR A 28 28.27 31.53 -0.21
CA THR A 28 27.33 30.45 -0.44
C THR A 28 26.09 30.89 0.31
N SER A 29 25.25 31.69 -0.35
CA SER A 29 23.86 31.83 0.04
C SER A 29 23.38 30.40 0.10
N VAL A 30 23.21 29.88 1.31
CA VAL A 30 22.37 28.72 1.53
C VAL A 30 21.06 29.14 0.88
N ALA A 31 20.80 28.63 -0.31
CA ALA A 31 19.59 28.96 -1.01
C ALA A 31 18.48 28.52 -0.06
N CYS A 32 17.73 29.47 0.49
CA CYS A 32 16.55 29.12 1.26
C CYS A 32 15.69 28.28 0.31
N LEU A 33 15.36 27.07 0.73
CA LEU A 33 14.42 26.25 -0.01
C LEU A 33 13.13 27.05 -0.18
N ASP A 34 12.57 27.04 -1.38
CA ASP A 34 11.29 27.69 -1.68
C ASP A 34 10.13 26.82 -1.19
N LEU A 35 10.11 26.53 0.12
CA LEU A 35 9.10 25.67 0.70
C LEU A 35 7.74 26.40 0.72
N PRO A 36 6.63 25.69 0.42
CA PRO A 36 5.29 26.23 0.60
C PRO A 36 5.13 26.80 2.01
N SER A 37 4.70 28.06 2.11
CA SER A 37 4.50 28.73 3.41
C SER A 37 3.52 29.90 3.36
N ASP A 38 2.84 30.08 2.23
CA ASP A 38 1.89 31.18 2.02
C ASP A 38 0.64 30.99 2.89
N ARG A 39 0.21 29.74 3.08
CA ARG A 39 -0.87 29.35 3.98
C ARG A 39 -0.41 28.25 4.91
N VAL A 40 -0.77 28.40 6.20
CA VAL A 40 -0.44 27.44 7.25
C VAL A 40 -1.69 27.14 8.07
N TRP A 41 -2.05 25.86 8.14
CA TRP A 41 -3.04 25.35 9.09
C TRP A 41 -2.32 24.62 10.21
N THR A 42 -2.83 24.75 11.44
CA THR A 42 -2.17 24.17 12.63
C THR A 42 -3.15 23.36 13.45
N SER A 43 -2.70 22.19 13.92
CA SER A 43 -3.33 21.39 14.97
C SER A 43 -2.35 21.19 16.14
N SER A 44 -2.58 20.19 16.99
CA SER A 44 -1.70 19.92 18.14
C SER A 44 -0.33 19.40 17.71
N HIS A 45 -0.29 18.50 16.73
CA HIS A 45 0.94 17.83 16.29
C HIS A 45 1.32 18.14 14.83
N PHE A 46 0.57 18.99 14.12
CA PHE A 46 0.83 19.30 12.72
C PHE A 46 0.82 20.79 12.40
N ARG A 47 1.72 21.18 11.50
CA ARG A 47 1.66 22.42 10.71
C ARG A 47 1.60 22.03 9.24
N TYR A 48 0.48 22.26 8.60
CA TYR A 48 0.27 21.97 7.20
C TYR A 48 0.49 23.23 6.38
N HIS A 49 1.47 23.22 5.48
CA HIS A 49 1.90 24.36 4.69
C HIS A 49 1.58 24.15 3.21
N THR A 50 1.03 25.16 2.54
CA THR A 50 0.76 25.14 1.10
C THR A 50 1.12 26.49 0.47
N ARG A 51 1.14 26.51 -0.87
CA ARG A 51 1.09 27.73 -1.67
C ARG A 51 -0.24 28.47 -1.51
N GLU A 52 -0.29 29.74 -1.91
CA GLU A 52 -1.53 30.54 -1.87
C GLU A 52 -2.59 30.01 -2.85
N GLU A 53 -2.17 29.52 -4.02
CA GLU A 53 -3.03 29.11 -5.13
C GLU A 53 -3.59 27.68 -5.03
N GLU A 54 -3.14 26.89 -4.05
CA GLU A 54 -3.48 25.47 -3.88
C GLU A 54 -4.92 25.29 -3.33
N ASP A 55 -5.93 25.41 -4.19
CA ASP A 55 -7.34 25.29 -3.77
C ASP A 55 -7.81 23.83 -3.58
N GLY A 56 -6.96 22.84 -3.88
CA GLY A 56 -7.25 21.41 -3.81
C GLY A 56 -7.20 20.82 -2.40
N VAL A 57 -6.70 21.56 -1.40
CA VAL A 57 -6.58 21.07 -0.03
C VAL A 57 -7.94 21.08 0.66
N CYS A 58 -8.41 19.89 1.00
CA CYS A 58 -9.65 19.72 1.73
C CYS A 58 -9.53 20.21 3.19
N ARG A 59 -10.63 20.75 3.72
CA ARG A 59 -10.65 21.47 5.00
C ARG A 59 -10.36 20.60 6.23
N ASP A 60 -10.58 19.30 6.13
CA ASP A 60 -10.47 18.37 7.25
C ASP A 60 -9.08 17.69 7.32
N ILE A 61 -8.09 18.16 6.55
CA ILE A 61 -6.81 17.47 6.39
C ILE A 61 -6.06 17.33 7.71
N LEU A 62 -6.09 18.36 8.56
CA LEU A 62 -5.49 18.29 9.89
C LEU A 62 -6.13 17.22 10.77
N SER A 63 -7.45 17.04 10.71
CA SER A 63 -8.14 15.99 11.47
C SER A 63 -7.71 14.60 11.02
N VAL A 64 -7.50 14.41 9.70
CA VAL A 64 -7.00 13.14 9.14
C VAL A 64 -5.56 12.87 9.58
N LEU A 65 -4.70 13.89 9.57
CA LEU A 65 -3.31 13.77 10.03
C LEU A 65 -3.21 13.44 11.52
N GLU A 66 -4.02 14.11 12.36
CA GLU A 66 -4.11 13.81 13.79
C GLU A 66 -4.63 12.39 14.04
N GLU A 67 -5.70 11.97 13.36
CA GLU A 67 -6.23 10.60 13.46
C GLU A 67 -5.17 9.57 13.04
N HIS A 68 -4.49 9.79 11.91
CA HIS A 68 -3.44 8.89 11.43
C HIS A 68 -2.29 8.77 12.43
N GLY A 69 -1.79 9.91 12.91
CA GLY A 69 -0.71 9.92 13.88
C GLY A 69 -1.10 9.27 15.21
N GLU A 70 -2.31 9.52 15.73
CA GLU A 70 -2.82 8.86 16.94
C GLU A 70 -2.87 7.34 16.79
N VAL A 71 -3.45 6.85 15.68
CA VAL A 71 -3.58 5.41 15.42
C VAL A 71 -2.20 4.75 15.30
N VAL A 72 -1.27 5.35 14.55
CA VAL A 72 0.07 4.80 14.35
C VAL A 72 0.86 4.80 15.66
N HIS A 73 0.84 5.89 16.44
CA HIS A 73 1.52 5.94 17.74
C HIS A 73 0.97 4.88 18.69
N ALA A 74 -0.36 4.75 18.78
CA ALA A 74 -1.00 3.75 19.62
C ALA A 74 -0.61 2.31 19.20
N ALA A 75 -0.61 2.03 17.90
CA ALA A 75 -0.25 0.71 17.35
C ALA A 75 1.22 0.35 17.61
N LEU A 76 2.11 1.33 17.66
CA LEU A 76 3.53 1.14 17.97
C LEU A 76 3.85 1.22 19.47
N GLY A 77 2.86 1.47 20.33
CA GLY A 77 3.07 1.68 21.77
C GLY A 77 3.85 2.96 22.08
N MET A 78 3.81 3.94 21.19
CA MET A 78 4.42 5.26 21.33
C MET A 78 3.39 6.28 21.84
N SER A 79 3.87 7.47 22.16
CA SER A 79 3.04 8.63 22.47
C SER A 79 3.72 9.87 21.92
N TRP A 80 2.92 10.84 21.49
CA TRP A 80 3.42 12.13 21.06
C TRP A 80 4.27 12.80 22.15
N GLY A 81 5.41 13.36 21.76
CA GLY A 81 6.15 14.27 22.63
C GLY A 81 5.37 15.56 22.90
N HIS A 82 5.57 16.17 24.08
CA HIS A 82 4.87 17.41 24.45
C HIS A 82 5.07 18.56 23.45
N ASP A 83 6.25 18.64 22.83
CA ASP A 83 6.62 19.68 21.87
C ASP A 83 6.81 19.12 20.45
N GLU A 84 6.22 17.95 20.18
CA GLU A 84 6.34 17.28 18.90
C GLU A 84 5.37 17.86 17.87
N VAL A 85 5.91 18.40 16.79
CA VAL A 85 5.14 18.96 15.67
C VAL A 85 5.77 18.50 14.36
N VAL A 86 4.96 17.91 13.49
CA VAL A 86 5.31 17.56 12.11
C VAL A 86 4.95 18.72 11.19
N ASP A 87 5.92 19.18 10.41
CA ASP A 87 5.66 20.13 9.33
C ASP A 87 5.34 19.34 8.05
N TYR A 88 4.16 19.55 7.48
CA TYR A 88 3.77 18.93 6.22
C TYR A 88 3.73 19.99 5.13
N TYR A 89 4.65 19.92 4.19
CA TYR A 89 4.73 20.82 3.04
C TYR A 89 4.09 20.17 1.81
N LYS A 90 2.88 20.63 1.45
CA LYS A 90 2.20 20.25 0.21
C LYS A 90 2.58 21.20 -0.92
N PHE A 91 3.26 20.67 -1.92
CA PHE A 91 3.59 21.34 -3.18
C PHE A 91 2.45 21.19 -4.17
N ASP A 92 2.20 22.15 -5.06
CA ASP A 92 1.01 22.15 -5.94
C ASP A 92 0.92 20.85 -6.77
N ASP A 93 2.04 20.47 -7.39
CA ASP A 93 2.20 19.27 -8.17
C ASP A 93 3.64 18.71 -8.09
N PHE A 94 3.95 17.76 -8.96
CA PHE A 94 5.29 17.16 -9.05
C PHE A 94 6.36 18.13 -9.58
N ASP A 95 6.00 19.08 -10.44
CA ASP A 95 6.95 20.04 -11.00
C ASP A 95 7.36 21.05 -9.90
N ASP A 96 6.40 21.59 -9.11
CA ASP A 96 6.71 22.43 -7.94
C ASP A 96 7.54 21.67 -6.90
N PHE A 97 7.22 20.40 -6.65
CA PHE A 97 8.01 19.55 -5.75
C PHE A 97 9.46 19.40 -6.22
N ASP A 98 9.68 19.02 -7.48
CA ASP A 98 11.02 18.79 -8.04
C ASP A 98 11.88 20.07 -8.02
N GLU A 99 11.27 21.24 -8.24
CA GLU A 99 11.96 22.53 -8.22
C GLU A 99 12.30 23.00 -6.80
N SER A 100 11.46 22.70 -5.81
CA SER A 100 11.46 23.41 -4.52
C SER A 100 11.81 22.55 -3.29
N ALA A 101 11.58 21.24 -3.32
CA ALA A 101 11.63 20.39 -2.12
C ALA A 101 13.04 19.95 -1.68
N SER A 102 14.03 19.99 -2.58
CA SER A 102 15.41 19.48 -2.37
C SER A 102 15.48 18.04 -1.85
N CYS A 103 14.58 17.17 -2.32
CA CYS A 103 14.45 15.79 -1.83
C CYS A 103 15.37 14.76 -2.51
N GLY A 104 16.12 15.14 -3.56
CA GLY A 104 16.54 14.16 -4.57
C GLY A 104 15.31 13.69 -5.37
N GLY A 105 15.50 13.03 -6.51
CA GLY A 105 14.36 12.64 -7.35
C GLY A 105 13.35 11.77 -6.59
N GLY A 106 12.06 11.96 -6.84
CA GLY A 106 10.98 11.25 -6.14
C GLY A 106 9.65 12.00 -6.20
N ALA A 107 8.66 11.50 -5.48
CA ALA A 107 7.32 12.11 -5.35
C ALA A 107 7.12 12.84 -4.00
N ALA A 108 7.94 12.47 -3.02
CA ALA A 108 7.91 12.97 -1.66
C ALA A 108 9.25 12.65 -0.97
N CYS A 109 9.52 13.30 0.17
CA CYS A 109 10.57 12.90 1.09
C CYS A 109 10.31 13.44 2.49
N THR A 110 11.09 12.94 3.45
CA THR A 110 11.11 13.42 4.82
C THR A 110 12.49 13.91 5.21
N ASP A 111 12.54 15.08 5.85
CA ASP A 111 13.72 15.65 6.47
C ASP A 111 13.39 15.96 7.93
N GLU A 112 13.92 15.13 8.84
CA GLU A 112 13.55 15.17 10.26
C GLU A 112 12.04 14.99 10.50
N GLN A 113 11.35 16.00 11.04
CA GLN A 113 9.90 16.02 11.23
C GLN A 113 9.18 16.80 10.12
N ALA A 114 9.86 17.12 9.03
CA ALA A 114 9.29 17.79 7.88
C ALA A 114 8.99 16.79 6.76
N VAL A 115 7.72 16.57 6.47
CA VAL A 115 7.25 15.86 5.27
C VAL A 115 7.15 16.85 4.12
N ARG A 116 7.66 16.48 2.96
CA ARG A 116 7.58 17.25 1.70
C ARG A 116 6.94 16.34 0.67
N SER A 117 5.77 16.69 0.12
CA SER A 117 5.08 15.82 -0.83
C SER A 117 4.24 16.63 -1.81
N ALA A 118 4.19 16.16 -3.07
CA ALA A 118 3.18 16.61 -4.04
C ALA A 118 1.78 16.05 -3.72
N GLY A 119 1.68 15.03 -2.86
CA GLY A 119 0.43 14.46 -2.37
C GLY A 119 -0.08 15.17 -1.11
N PRO A 120 -1.41 15.34 -0.94
CA PRO A 120 -1.95 16.02 0.24
C PRO A 120 -1.90 15.18 1.53
N PHE A 121 -1.75 13.85 1.42
CA PHE A 121 -1.58 12.97 2.57
C PHE A 121 -0.68 11.77 2.21
N ASP A 122 0.62 11.94 2.46
CA ASP A 122 1.65 10.93 2.19
C ASP A 122 1.93 10.09 3.44
N ARG A 123 1.24 8.95 3.54
CA ARG A 123 1.37 8.05 4.68
C ARG A 123 2.80 7.55 4.86
N HIS A 124 3.52 7.29 3.76
CA HIS A 124 4.87 6.74 3.79
C HIS A 124 5.83 7.71 4.49
N GLU A 125 5.85 8.95 4.03
CA GLU A 125 6.69 10.00 4.61
C GLU A 125 6.29 10.36 6.04
N LEU A 126 5.00 10.29 6.37
CA LEU A 126 4.54 10.51 7.74
C LEU A 126 5.11 9.48 8.72
N ILE A 127 5.31 8.22 8.33
CA ILE A 127 5.95 7.23 9.20
C ILE A 127 7.40 7.64 9.52
N HIS A 128 8.15 8.12 8.52
CA HIS A 128 9.51 8.64 8.75
C HIS A 128 9.48 9.80 9.77
N ALA A 129 8.54 10.73 9.61
CA ALA A 129 8.42 11.88 10.51
C ALA A 129 8.05 11.48 11.95
N TYR A 130 7.19 10.47 12.14
CA TYR A 130 6.81 9.96 13.47
C TYR A 130 7.95 9.23 14.17
N LEU A 131 8.82 8.54 13.42
CA LEU A 131 9.90 7.75 13.99
C LEU A 131 11.20 8.53 14.18
N PHE A 132 11.33 9.71 13.57
CA PHE A 132 12.56 10.52 13.56
C PHE A 132 13.17 10.73 14.96
N LYS A 133 12.37 10.99 16.00
CA LYS A 133 12.88 11.23 17.36
C LYS A 133 13.53 10.00 18.00
N LEU A 134 13.24 8.80 17.50
CA LEU A 134 13.89 7.59 17.97
C LEU A 134 15.33 7.50 17.46
N GLY A 135 15.64 8.14 16.33
CA GLY A 135 16.96 8.14 15.69
C GLY A 135 16.88 7.79 14.21
N PHE A 136 18.03 7.44 13.64
CA PHE A 136 18.17 7.03 12.25
C PHE A 136 18.84 5.66 12.22
N PRO A 137 18.10 4.54 12.25
CA PRO A 137 18.69 3.21 12.09
C PRO A 137 19.11 2.95 10.63
N PRO A 138 19.68 1.78 10.30
CA PRO A 138 19.96 1.42 8.91
C PRO A 138 18.72 1.51 8.01
N TRP A 139 18.92 1.85 6.73
CA TRP A 139 17.85 2.08 5.74
C TRP A 139 16.84 0.93 5.62
N LEU A 140 17.28 -0.32 5.84
CA LEU A 140 16.39 -1.48 5.87
C LEU A 140 15.23 -1.29 6.88
N LEU A 141 15.48 -0.68 8.04
CA LEU A 141 14.45 -0.36 9.02
C LEU A 141 13.72 0.95 8.72
N ILE A 142 14.42 1.97 8.24
CA ILE A 142 13.81 3.27 7.88
C ILE A 142 12.72 3.04 6.83
N GLU A 143 13.08 2.56 5.64
CA GLU A 143 12.13 2.33 4.55
C GLU A 143 11.18 1.18 4.85
N GLY A 144 11.68 0.15 5.53
CA GLY A 144 10.85 -0.99 5.91
C GLY A 144 9.69 -0.59 6.82
N SER A 145 9.92 0.32 7.77
CA SER A 145 8.88 0.83 8.65
C SER A 145 7.82 1.63 7.90
N ALA A 146 8.24 2.50 6.99
CA ALA A 146 7.33 3.29 6.18
C ALA A 146 6.49 2.40 5.25
N VAL A 147 7.09 1.41 4.58
CA VAL A 147 6.36 0.44 3.75
C VAL A 147 5.38 -0.40 4.57
N ALA A 148 5.82 -0.92 5.71
CA ALA A 148 5.01 -1.79 6.56
C ALA A 148 3.81 -1.03 7.12
N VAL A 149 4.06 0.08 7.83
CA VAL A 149 3.06 0.79 8.63
C VAL A 149 2.13 1.65 7.76
N ALA A 150 2.58 2.14 6.60
CA ALA A 150 1.73 2.83 5.62
C ALA A 150 0.87 1.88 4.76
N CYS A 151 0.87 0.57 5.08
CA CYS A 151 0.14 -0.46 4.36
C CYS A 151 0.50 -0.57 2.86
N GLN A 152 1.79 -0.51 2.55
CA GLN A 152 2.31 -0.50 1.17
C GLN A 152 3.03 -1.80 0.76
N LEU A 153 3.03 -2.82 1.62
CA LEU A 153 3.79 -4.04 1.39
C LEU A 153 3.40 -4.76 0.09
N ASN A 154 2.16 -4.62 -0.36
CA ASN A 154 1.64 -5.20 -1.60
C ASN A 154 2.28 -4.62 -2.88
N PHE A 155 2.93 -3.47 -2.83
CA PHE A 155 3.67 -2.91 -3.96
C PHE A 155 5.05 -3.56 -4.14
N TYR A 156 5.49 -4.36 -3.16
CA TYR A 156 6.82 -4.96 -3.16
C TYR A 156 6.71 -6.49 -3.20
N PRO A 157 7.42 -7.15 -4.14
CA PRO A 157 7.43 -8.59 -4.19
C PRO A 157 8.09 -9.16 -2.93
N ARG A 158 7.77 -10.42 -2.64
CA ARG A 158 8.46 -11.17 -1.59
C ARG A 158 9.98 -11.15 -1.84
N PRO A 159 10.82 -10.89 -0.81
CA PRO A 159 12.26 -10.92 -0.95
C PRO A 159 12.75 -12.31 -1.35
N THR A 160 13.71 -12.35 -2.28
CA THR A 160 14.37 -13.59 -2.74
C THR A 160 15.82 -13.70 -2.29
N VAL A 161 16.35 -12.65 -1.67
CA VAL A 161 17.72 -12.54 -1.15
C VAL A 161 17.75 -12.74 0.36
N GLY A 162 18.91 -13.02 0.93
CA GLY A 162 19.09 -13.05 2.39
C GLY A 162 19.06 -11.65 3.00
N TRP A 163 18.72 -11.53 4.29
CA TRP A 163 18.62 -10.22 4.96
C TRP A 163 19.92 -9.41 4.91
N ARG A 164 21.10 -10.04 4.94
CA ARG A 164 22.40 -9.33 4.84
C ARG A 164 22.59 -8.67 3.49
N GLU A 165 22.24 -9.37 2.42
CA GLU A 165 22.30 -8.82 1.06
C GLU A 165 21.31 -7.67 0.91
N ALA A 166 20.09 -7.82 1.44
CA ALA A 166 19.11 -6.74 1.48
C ALA A 166 19.59 -5.52 2.30
N PHE A 167 20.26 -5.76 3.43
CA PHE A 167 20.82 -4.72 4.29
C PHE A 167 21.90 -3.89 3.59
N GLU A 168 22.71 -4.52 2.73
CA GLU A 168 23.79 -3.88 1.98
C GLU A 168 23.34 -3.30 0.63
N THR A 169 22.07 -3.50 0.26
CA THR A 169 21.50 -3.01 -0.99
C THR A 169 21.44 -1.48 -1.01
N ASP A 170 21.58 -0.87 -2.20
CA ASP A 170 21.45 0.57 -2.36
C ASP A 170 20.14 1.11 -1.77
N ARG A 171 20.21 2.25 -1.08
CA ARG A 171 19.09 2.87 -0.38
C ARG A 171 17.89 3.22 -1.28
N SER A 172 18.10 3.41 -2.57
CA SER A 172 17.04 3.71 -3.55
C SER A 172 16.43 2.47 -4.20
N SER A 173 16.92 1.28 -3.84
CA SER A 173 16.47 0.04 -4.46
C SER A 173 15.12 -0.41 -3.94
N PRO A 174 14.14 -0.70 -4.82
CA PRO A 174 12.88 -1.33 -4.41
C PRO A 174 13.05 -2.65 -3.65
N THR A 175 14.19 -3.35 -3.85
CA THR A 175 14.53 -4.56 -3.08
C THR A 175 14.73 -4.26 -1.60
N LEU A 176 15.36 -3.13 -1.24
CA LEU A 176 15.57 -2.74 0.15
C LEU A 176 14.24 -2.37 0.82
N TYR A 177 13.39 -1.61 0.13
CA TYR A 177 12.05 -1.24 0.59
C TYR A 177 11.19 -2.48 0.85
N GLY A 178 11.15 -3.40 -0.11
CA GLY A 178 10.43 -4.66 0.03
C GLY A 178 10.98 -5.52 1.17
N ALA A 179 12.29 -5.77 1.19
CA ALA A 179 12.95 -6.54 2.23
C ALA A 179 12.68 -6.00 3.63
N GLY A 180 12.84 -4.69 3.81
CA GLY A 180 12.54 -3.99 5.05
C GLY A 180 11.06 -4.13 5.42
N GLY A 181 10.16 -3.86 4.48
CA GLY A 181 8.71 -3.91 4.70
C GLY A 181 8.26 -5.30 5.17
N TRP A 182 8.75 -6.35 4.53
CA TRP A 182 8.42 -7.73 4.89
C TRP A 182 8.91 -8.08 6.29
N LEU A 183 10.16 -7.74 6.63
CA LEU A 183 10.72 -7.98 7.96
C LEU A 183 9.97 -7.18 9.03
N VAL A 184 9.74 -5.88 8.81
CA VAL A 184 9.09 -5.02 9.80
C VAL A 184 7.62 -5.40 10.01
N SER A 185 6.87 -5.70 8.94
CA SER A 185 5.50 -6.20 9.08
C SER A 185 5.45 -7.51 9.86
N ARG A 186 6.38 -8.44 9.63
CA ARG A 186 6.49 -9.68 10.42
C ARG A 186 6.72 -9.37 11.90
N LEU A 187 7.68 -8.50 12.22
CA LEU A 187 7.99 -8.12 13.61
C LEU A 187 6.76 -7.52 14.31
N LEU A 188 6.13 -6.53 13.69
CA LEU A 188 5.00 -5.80 14.28
C LEU A 188 3.75 -6.65 14.48
N ALA A 189 3.54 -7.65 13.63
CA ALA A 189 2.36 -8.51 13.72
C ALA A 189 2.55 -9.74 14.63
N THR A 190 3.78 -10.16 14.91
CA THR A 190 4.04 -11.41 15.65
C THR A 190 4.79 -11.22 16.96
N ARG A 191 5.39 -10.06 17.17
CA ARG A 191 6.09 -9.67 18.40
C ARG A 191 5.48 -8.39 18.96
N ASP A 192 5.84 -8.04 20.19
CA ASP A 192 5.41 -6.79 20.82
C ASP A 192 5.96 -5.58 20.04
N PRO A 193 5.10 -4.67 19.50
CA PRO A 193 5.55 -3.49 18.77
C PRO A 193 6.54 -2.60 19.55
N ALA A 194 6.49 -2.61 20.88
CA ALA A 194 7.44 -1.87 21.71
C ALA A 194 8.88 -2.37 21.57
N LEU A 195 9.09 -3.66 21.25
CA LEU A 195 10.41 -4.21 20.94
C LEU A 195 10.94 -3.67 19.61
N PHE A 196 10.07 -3.47 18.63
CA PHE A 196 10.45 -2.86 17.35
C PHE A 196 10.88 -1.40 17.55
N VAL A 197 10.08 -0.61 18.26
CA VAL A 197 10.43 0.79 18.61
C VAL A 197 11.78 0.86 19.33
N ARG A 198 12.04 -0.07 20.26
CA ARG A 198 13.33 -0.17 20.94
C ARG A 198 14.47 -0.53 19.99
N LEU A 199 14.27 -1.47 19.07
CA LEU A 199 15.28 -1.82 18.06
C LEU A 199 15.61 -0.61 17.19
N TYR A 200 14.58 0.06 16.66
CA TYR A 200 14.69 1.23 15.81
C TYR A 200 15.52 2.33 16.50
N GLY A 201 15.20 2.66 17.75
CA GLY A 201 15.90 3.73 18.48
C GLY A 201 17.26 3.33 19.09
N THR A 202 17.68 2.06 19.01
CA THR A 202 18.97 1.62 19.55
C THR A 202 20.08 1.68 18.51
N LEU A 203 19.76 1.48 17.23
CA LEU A 203 20.74 1.35 16.17
C LEU A 203 21.16 2.71 15.60
N PRO A 204 22.48 2.99 15.46
CA PRO A 204 22.94 4.13 14.69
C PRO A 204 22.78 3.89 13.18
N ASN A 205 22.79 4.98 12.42
CA ASN A 205 22.55 4.96 10.96
C ASN A 205 23.62 4.17 10.20
N ASP A 206 24.85 4.21 10.70
CA ASP A 206 26.02 3.53 10.14
C ASP A 206 26.27 2.15 10.77
N ALA A 207 25.30 1.59 11.50
CA ALA A 207 25.43 0.24 12.04
C ALA A 207 25.74 -0.77 10.93
N SER A 208 26.73 -1.61 11.17
CA SER A 208 27.03 -2.75 10.31
C SER A 208 25.95 -3.84 10.44
N ALA A 209 25.90 -4.76 9.47
CA ALA A 209 25.00 -5.92 9.53
C ALA A 209 25.24 -6.77 10.81
N ASP A 210 26.48 -6.86 11.30
CA ASP A 210 26.79 -7.60 12.52
C ASP A 210 26.30 -6.88 13.79
N GLU A 211 26.41 -5.55 13.84
CA GLU A 211 25.83 -4.75 14.93
C GLU A 211 24.30 -4.82 14.92
N PHE A 212 23.68 -4.74 13.74
CA PHE A 212 22.25 -4.97 13.57
C PHE A 212 21.82 -6.32 14.15
N ALA A 213 22.48 -7.41 13.74
CA ALA A 213 22.17 -8.75 14.24
C ALA A 213 22.39 -8.90 15.75
N ALA A 214 23.45 -8.30 16.31
CA ALA A 214 23.73 -8.36 17.73
C ALA A 214 22.68 -7.61 18.57
N VAL A 215 22.27 -6.41 18.15
CA VAL A 215 21.23 -5.63 18.83
C VAL A 215 19.87 -6.32 18.70
N PHE A 216 19.55 -6.85 17.51
CA PHE A 216 18.33 -7.62 17.28
C PHE A 216 18.24 -8.81 18.24
N GLN A 217 19.29 -9.63 18.30
CA GLN A 217 19.36 -10.80 19.19
C GLN A 217 19.24 -10.42 20.66
N TYR A 218 19.81 -9.28 21.07
CA TYR A 218 19.69 -8.78 22.43
C TYR A 218 18.25 -8.35 22.78
N ILE A 219 17.53 -7.74 21.84
CA ILE A 219 16.16 -7.24 22.07
C ILE A 219 15.11 -8.35 21.99
N TYR A 220 15.18 -9.19 20.96
CA TYR A 220 14.17 -10.22 20.70
C TYR A 220 14.50 -11.57 21.35
N GLY A 221 15.78 -11.84 21.65
CA GLY A 221 16.20 -13.18 22.07
C GLY A 221 16.24 -14.19 20.92
N GLU A 222 16.08 -13.76 19.68
CA GLU A 222 16.07 -14.57 18.44
C GLU A 222 17.11 -14.03 17.45
N SER A 223 17.61 -14.87 16.54
CA SER A 223 18.53 -14.40 15.51
C SER A 223 17.77 -13.74 14.36
N VAL A 224 18.39 -12.80 13.65
CA VAL A 224 17.79 -12.22 12.44
C VAL A 224 17.56 -13.30 11.38
N ASP A 225 18.46 -14.28 11.28
CA ASP A 225 18.33 -15.39 10.33
C ASP A 225 17.04 -16.20 10.56
N ASP A 226 16.72 -16.52 11.81
CA ASP A 226 15.51 -17.26 12.15
C ASP A 226 14.24 -16.46 11.80
N VAL A 227 14.18 -15.19 12.20
CA VAL A 227 13.03 -14.32 11.91
C VAL A 227 12.90 -14.02 10.42
N TRP A 228 14.02 -13.88 9.71
CA TRP A 228 14.03 -13.69 8.26
C TRP A 228 13.49 -14.92 7.54
N ASN A 229 13.93 -16.13 7.95
CA ASN A 229 13.41 -17.37 7.40
C ASN A 229 11.90 -17.50 7.64
N GLU A 230 11.41 -17.20 8.85
CA GLU A 230 9.97 -17.12 9.12
C GLU A 230 9.26 -16.13 8.20
N THR A 231 9.87 -14.97 7.95
CA THR A 231 9.30 -13.90 7.12
C THR A 231 9.09 -14.36 5.68
N ILE A 232 10.10 -15.02 5.09
CA ILE A 232 10.06 -15.45 3.68
C ILE A 232 9.28 -16.76 3.48
N GLU A 233 9.23 -17.62 4.50
CA GLU A 233 8.49 -18.89 4.47
C GLU A 233 7.00 -18.71 4.77
N ALA A 234 6.60 -17.63 5.44
CA ALA A 234 5.20 -17.34 5.72
C ALA A 234 4.38 -17.27 4.41
N GLU A 235 3.50 -18.24 4.22
CA GLU A 235 2.57 -18.25 3.10
C GLU A 235 1.69 -17.00 3.12
N GLY A 236 1.63 -16.28 2.00
CA GLY A 236 0.90 -15.02 1.91
C GLY A 236 1.49 -13.85 2.74
N GLY A 237 2.63 -13.99 3.40
CA GLY A 237 3.23 -12.89 4.19
C GLY A 237 2.37 -12.38 5.34
N THR A 238 2.85 -11.33 5.99
CA THR A 238 2.18 -10.68 7.12
C THR A 238 2.11 -9.19 6.84
N VAL A 239 0.96 -8.55 7.07
CA VAL A 239 0.79 -7.10 6.94
C VAL A 239 0.60 -6.45 8.31
N PHE A 240 0.88 -5.16 8.38
CA PHE A 240 0.59 -4.34 9.54
C PHE A 240 0.04 -3.00 9.08
N CYS A 241 -1.28 -2.92 8.89
CA CYS A 241 -1.99 -1.76 8.33
C CYS A 241 -2.83 -1.06 9.41
N PRO A 242 -2.21 -0.43 10.44
CA PRO A 242 -2.93 -0.02 11.64
C PRO A 242 -4.04 0.99 11.34
N TRP A 243 -3.81 1.93 10.40
CA TRP A 243 -4.79 2.97 10.08
C TRP A 243 -5.95 2.46 9.24
N GLU A 244 -5.71 1.61 8.23
CA GLU A 244 -6.75 1.00 7.41
C GLU A 244 -7.60 0.03 8.23
N CYS A 245 -6.96 -0.72 9.13
CA CYS A 245 -7.62 -1.68 10.01
C CYS A 245 -8.28 -1.07 11.24
N SER A 246 -8.10 0.24 11.49
CA SER A 246 -8.86 0.98 12.50
C SER A 246 -10.09 1.70 11.92
N ARG A 247 -10.30 1.65 10.60
CA ARG A 247 -11.40 2.37 9.96
C ARG A 247 -12.76 1.84 10.42
N PRO A 248 -13.83 2.67 10.35
CA PRO A 248 -15.16 2.27 10.77
C PRO A 248 -15.60 0.94 10.13
N PRO A 249 -16.19 0.04 10.92
CA PRO A 249 -16.67 -1.23 10.40
C PRO A 249 -17.89 -1.05 9.51
N MET A 250 -18.01 -1.91 8.52
CA MET A 250 -19.16 -2.05 7.64
C MET A 250 -19.88 -3.38 7.96
N PRO A 251 -21.22 -3.37 8.04
CA PRO A 251 -21.99 -4.57 8.34
C PRO A 251 -21.97 -5.57 7.18
N LEU A 252 -22.05 -6.86 7.53
CA LEU A 252 -22.15 -7.98 6.58
C LEU A 252 -23.59 -8.54 6.47
N ASP A 253 -24.59 -7.69 6.71
CA ASP A 253 -26.01 -8.04 6.69
C ASP A 253 -26.72 -7.67 5.37
N GLY A 254 -25.96 -7.16 4.40
CA GLY A 254 -26.47 -6.66 3.12
C GLY A 254 -27.03 -5.25 3.16
N SER A 255 -26.93 -4.52 4.28
CA SER A 255 -27.26 -3.10 4.32
C SER A 255 -26.20 -2.25 3.60
N LEU A 256 -26.66 -1.16 2.98
CA LEU A 256 -25.78 -0.21 2.29
C LEU A 256 -25.02 0.64 3.32
N ALA A 257 -23.70 0.62 3.25
CA ALA A 257 -22.81 1.52 3.98
C ALA A 257 -22.30 2.63 3.05
N PRO A 258 -22.27 3.89 3.50
CA PRO A 258 -21.71 4.98 2.71
C PRO A 258 -20.19 4.80 2.53
N LEU A 259 -19.72 5.06 1.31
CA LEU A 259 -18.31 5.09 0.96
C LEU A 259 -17.83 6.55 0.93
N ASP A 260 -17.51 7.06 2.11
CA ASP A 260 -16.97 8.42 2.23
C ASP A 260 -15.49 8.41 1.83
N GLY A 261 -15.06 9.38 1.03
CA GLY A 261 -13.63 9.60 0.80
C GLY A 261 -12.94 10.05 2.08
N VAL A 262 -11.64 9.80 2.20
CA VAL A 262 -10.83 10.44 3.23
C VAL A 262 -10.23 11.73 2.67
N CYS A 263 -10.36 12.82 3.40
CA CYS A 263 -9.79 14.10 3.00
C CYS A 263 -8.26 13.95 2.76
N GLY A 264 -7.80 14.40 1.60
CA GLY A 264 -6.41 14.31 1.18
C GLY A 264 -6.05 12.96 0.56
N GLN A 265 -7.03 12.07 0.38
CA GLN A 265 -6.85 10.80 -0.31
C GLN A 265 -7.78 10.69 -1.51
N GLY A 266 -7.27 10.07 -2.57
CA GLY A 266 -8.07 9.59 -3.69
C GLY A 266 -8.84 8.31 -3.37
N TYR A 267 -8.75 7.80 -2.13
CA TYR A 267 -9.37 6.56 -1.69
C TYR A 267 -9.89 6.66 -0.24
N GLY A 268 -10.65 5.66 0.19
CA GLY A 268 -11.08 5.46 1.56
C GLY A 268 -10.98 3.98 1.96
N ALA A 269 -11.25 3.71 3.24
CA ALA A 269 -11.28 2.34 3.74
C ALA A 269 -12.38 2.10 4.78
N ARG A 270 -12.88 0.87 4.82
CA ARG A 270 -13.85 0.35 5.81
C ARG A 270 -13.43 -1.04 6.23
N THR A 271 -13.63 -1.38 7.50
CA THR A 271 -13.28 -2.70 8.02
C THR A 271 -14.48 -3.65 8.04
N PHE A 272 -14.23 -4.95 8.09
CA PHE A 272 -15.21 -5.96 8.43
C PHE A 272 -14.49 -7.18 9.02
N SER A 273 -15.22 -8.01 9.75
CA SER A 273 -14.66 -9.24 10.33
C SER A 273 -15.56 -10.42 10.02
N ILE A 274 -14.96 -11.58 9.79
CA ILE A 274 -15.69 -12.84 9.64
C ILE A 274 -15.15 -13.90 10.60
N GLU A 275 -16.07 -14.60 11.26
CA GLU A 275 -15.77 -15.62 12.26
C GLU A 275 -15.55 -17.02 11.64
N ALA A 276 -15.93 -17.17 10.38
CA ALA A 276 -15.71 -18.38 9.59
C ALA A 276 -15.41 -17.97 8.14
N ALA A 277 -14.55 -18.72 7.47
CA ALA A 277 -14.31 -18.53 6.04
C ALA A 277 -15.64 -18.61 5.28
N SER A 278 -15.89 -17.62 4.42
CA SER A 278 -17.16 -17.45 3.72
C SER A 278 -16.94 -16.71 2.41
N ASP A 279 -17.85 -16.91 1.47
CA ASP A 279 -17.94 -16.07 0.28
C ASP A 279 -18.73 -14.81 0.61
N ILE A 280 -18.12 -13.64 0.39
CA ILE A 280 -18.79 -12.36 0.56
C ILE A 280 -19.42 -11.94 -0.76
N VAL A 281 -20.72 -11.67 -0.69
CA VAL A 281 -21.50 -11.08 -1.78
C VAL A 281 -21.51 -9.57 -1.61
N TRP A 282 -20.95 -8.87 -2.58
CA TRP A 282 -20.88 -7.41 -2.62
C TRP A 282 -21.89 -6.86 -3.60
N SER A 283 -22.54 -5.75 -3.26
CA SER A 283 -23.37 -4.99 -4.18
C SER A 283 -23.29 -3.49 -3.94
N SER A 284 -23.43 -2.70 -5.01
CA SER A 284 -23.49 -1.24 -4.93
C SER A 284 -24.64 -0.70 -5.77
N ASN A 285 -25.01 0.55 -5.50
CA ASN A 285 -25.87 1.36 -6.33
C ASN A 285 -25.11 2.16 -7.41
N GLU A 286 -23.79 2.22 -7.33
CA GLU A 286 -22.92 3.00 -8.22
C GLU A 286 -21.71 2.16 -8.70
N ASP A 287 -20.92 2.73 -9.60
CA ASP A 287 -19.62 2.18 -10.01
C ASP A 287 -18.58 2.38 -8.89
N VAL A 288 -18.13 1.29 -8.26
CA VAL A 288 -17.18 1.29 -7.15
C VAL A 288 -15.97 0.41 -7.47
N THR A 289 -14.79 1.00 -7.59
CA THR A 289 -13.55 0.21 -7.55
C THR A 289 -13.13 0.00 -6.11
N PHE A 290 -12.92 -1.25 -5.69
CA PHE A 290 -12.38 -1.57 -4.38
C PHE A 290 -11.47 -2.81 -4.39
N ASP A 291 -10.65 -2.93 -3.36
CA ASP A 291 -9.86 -4.11 -3.05
C ASP A 291 -10.25 -4.63 -1.68
N VAL A 292 -10.41 -5.94 -1.53
CA VAL A 292 -10.51 -6.57 -0.21
C VAL A 292 -9.12 -7.00 0.23
N ARG A 293 -8.73 -6.61 1.44
CA ARG A 293 -7.42 -6.91 2.03
C ARG A 293 -7.57 -7.46 3.43
N SER A 294 -6.65 -8.34 3.82
CA SER A 294 -6.56 -8.84 5.20
C SER A 294 -5.86 -7.81 6.08
N CYS A 295 -6.25 -7.73 7.35
CA CYS A 295 -5.53 -6.97 8.37
C CYS A 295 -4.33 -7.74 8.96
N GLU A 296 -4.16 -9.01 8.59
CA GLU A 296 -3.19 -9.93 9.20
C GLU A 296 -2.20 -10.49 8.18
N ARG A 297 -2.57 -10.60 6.90
CA ARG A 297 -1.76 -11.24 5.85
C ARG A 297 -1.64 -10.38 4.60
N VAL A 298 -0.59 -10.60 3.80
CA VAL A 298 -0.49 -10.03 2.44
C VAL A 298 -1.38 -10.85 1.52
N GLU A 299 -2.68 -10.72 1.72
CA GLU A 299 -3.71 -11.33 0.90
C GLU A 299 -4.42 -10.22 0.12
N TRP A 300 -4.26 -10.24 -1.19
CA TRP A 300 -4.99 -9.36 -2.08
C TRP A 300 -6.15 -10.13 -2.69
N LEU A 301 -7.35 -9.79 -2.25
CA LEU A 301 -8.61 -10.32 -2.76
C LEU A 301 -9.24 -9.19 -3.59
N GLY A 302 -8.77 -9.04 -4.83
CA GLY A 302 -9.21 -7.94 -5.71
C GLY A 302 -10.71 -7.97 -5.99
N GLY A 303 -11.34 -6.79 -6.05
CA GLY A 303 -12.78 -6.62 -6.24
C GLY A 303 -13.13 -5.43 -7.14
N ARG A 304 -12.78 -5.48 -8.43
CA ARG A 304 -12.90 -4.28 -9.28
C ARG A 304 -14.31 -4.03 -9.85
N ALA A 305 -15.27 -3.48 -9.11
CA ALA A 305 -16.59 -3.19 -9.69
C ALA A 305 -16.68 -1.85 -10.44
N GLY A 306 -16.00 -1.76 -11.59
CA GLY A 306 -16.03 -0.58 -12.46
C GLY A 306 -16.82 -0.78 -13.75
N GLY A 307 -17.98 -0.16 -13.87
CA GLY A 307 -18.49 0.35 -15.12
C GLY A 307 -18.16 1.83 -15.30
N TYR A 308 -18.33 2.32 -16.52
CA TYR A 308 -18.57 3.74 -16.72
C TYR A 308 -20.01 3.81 -17.23
N GLY A 309 -20.99 3.98 -16.34
CA GLY A 309 -22.39 4.02 -16.76
C GLY A 309 -23.36 4.53 -15.70
N PRO A 310 -24.53 5.05 -16.09
CA PRO A 310 -25.56 5.44 -15.14
C PRO A 310 -26.17 4.19 -14.48
N ALA A 311 -25.88 4.01 -13.18
CA ALA A 311 -26.51 3.05 -12.27
C ALA A 311 -26.36 1.55 -12.58
N PRO A 312 -25.15 1.00 -12.74
CA PRO A 312 -24.98 -0.43 -12.69
C PRO A 312 -24.95 -0.89 -11.23
N SER A 313 -25.98 -1.61 -10.79
CA SER A 313 -25.73 -2.52 -9.68
C SER A 313 -24.70 -3.55 -10.13
N PHE A 314 -23.82 -3.96 -9.22
CA PHE A 314 -22.92 -5.09 -9.46
C PHE A 314 -23.13 -6.15 -8.39
N ALA A 315 -22.74 -7.38 -8.72
CA ALA A 315 -22.60 -8.46 -7.74
C ALA A 315 -21.17 -8.99 -7.81
N ALA A 316 -20.39 -8.88 -6.74
CA ALA A 316 -19.08 -9.53 -6.65
C ALA A 316 -19.10 -10.66 -5.62
N PHE A 317 -18.45 -11.78 -5.96
CA PHE A 317 -18.33 -12.97 -5.12
C PHE A 317 -16.86 -13.20 -4.81
N ILE A 318 -16.48 -12.97 -3.55
CA ILE A 318 -15.09 -13.01 -3.11
C ILE A 318 -14.99 -13.95 -1.91
N PRO A 319 -14.28 -15.09 -2.03
CA PRO A 319 -13.94 -15.93 -0.88
C PRO A 319 -13.02 -15.17 0.07
N VAL A 320 -13.36 -15.13 1.35
CA VAL A 320 -12.57 -14.45 2.38
C VAL A 320 -12.26 -15.42 3.52
N SER A 321 -11.03 -15.35 4.05
CA SER A 321 -10.55 -16.19 5.14
C SER A 321 -11.02 -15.66 6.51
N ILE A 322 -10.98 -16.49 7.55
CA ILE A 322 -11.34 -16.04 8.92
C ILE A 322 -10.47 -14.86 9.35
N GLY A 323 -11.06 -13.87 10.02
CA GLY A 323 -10.33 -12.75 10.63
C GLY A 323 -10.85 -11.38 10.24
N SER A 324 -10.04 -10.36 10.51
CA SER A 324 -10.34 -8.97 10.18
C SER A 324 -9.78 -8.56 8.82
N HIS A 325 -10.58 -7.80 8.10
CA HIS A 325 -10.33 -7.38 6.74
C HIS A 325 -10.71 -5.91 6.61
N PHE A 326 -10.22 -5.28 5.55
CA PHE A 326 -10.70 -3.99 5.12
C PHE A 326 -10.92 -3.98 3.61
N ILE A 327 -11.80 -3.09 3.17
CA ILE A 327 -11.86 -2.66 1.79
C ILE A 327 -11.11 -1.36 1.64
N GLU A 328 -10.32 -1.22 0.58
CA GLU A 328 -9.79 0.05 0.10
C GLU A 328 -10.55 0.40 -1.19
N TYR A 329 -11.12 1.58 -1.30
CA TYR A 329 -11.96 1.98 -2.44
C TYR A 329 -11.61 3.37 -2.93
N GLU A 330 -11.74 3.62 -4.24
CA GLU A 330 -11.57 4.96 -4.80
C GLU A 330 -12.65 5.90 -4.24
N ALA A 331 -12.24 7.10 -3.82
CA ALA A 331 -13.14 8.07 -3.24
C ALA A 331 -14.14 8.57 -4.31
N PRO A 332 -15.40 8.80 -3.93
CA PRO A 332 -16.38 9.36 -4.86
C PRO A 332 -15.92 10.73 -5.37
N LEU A 333 -16.22 11.01 -6.64
CA LEU A 333 -16.06 12.36 -7.18
C LEU A 333 -16.89 13.37 -6.35
N PRO A 334 -16.46 14.64 -6.24
CA PRO A 334 -17.21 15.65 -5.51
C PRO A 334 -18.68 15.72 -5.93
N GLY A 335 -19.58 15.54 -4.96
CA GLY A 335 -21.04 15.56 -5.18
C GLY A 335 -21.67 14.23 -5.58
N VAL A 336 -20.88 13.16 -5.75
CA VAL A 336 -21.37 11.79 -5.92
C VAL A 336 -21.44 11.11 -4.56
N SER A 337 -22.54 10.40 -4.29
CA SER A 337 -22.67 9.55 -3.11
C SER A 337 -22.56 8.11 -3.54
N MET A 338 -21.60 7.38 -2.99
CA MET A 338 -21.40 5.96 -3.27
C MET A 338 -21.74 5.15 -2.02
N SER A 339 -22.31 3.97 -2.20
CA SER A 339 -22.59 3.06 -1.09
C SER A 339 -22.32 1.63 -1.51
N LEU A 340 -21.91 0.81 -0.54
CA LEU A 340 -21.59 -0.59 -0.75
C LEU A 340 -22.29 -1.41 0.31
N ALA A 341 -22.92 -2.49 -0.12
CA ALA A 341 -23.46 -3.53 0.74
C ALA A 341 -22.58 -4.76 0.62
N ALA A 342 -22.40 -5.44 1.74
CA ALA A 342 -21.70 -6.70 1.84
C ALA A 342 -22.55 -7.70 2.61
N ARG A 343 -22.54 -8.95 2.21
CA ARG A 343 -23.22 -10.04 2.93
C ARG A 343 -22.41 -11.31 2.88
N ALA A 344 -22.16 -11.91 4.04
CA ALA A 344 -21.59 -13.25 4.10
C ALA A 344 -22.61 -14.28 3.58
N SER A 345 -22.17 -15.18 2.71
CA SER A 345 -23.02 -16.25 2.20
C SER A 345 -23.27 -17.31 3.29
N GLU A 346 -24.50 -17.82 3.35
CA GLU A 346 -24.89 -18.91 4.26
C GLU A 346 -24.28 -20.27 3.86
N ALA A 347 -23.86 -20.40 2.61
CA ALA A 347 -23.25 -21.59 2.05
C ALA A 347 -22.15 -21.23 1.04
N PRO A 348 -21.14 -22.10 0.83
CA PRO A 348 -20.09 -21.84 -0.15
C PRO A 348 -20.65 -21.64 -1.55
N LEU A 349 -20.35 -20.50 -2.16
CA LEU A 349 -20.61 -20.15 -3.55
C LEU A 349 -19.45 -20.58 -4.44
N VAL A 350 -18.20 -20.38 -4.01
CA VAL A 350 -17.00 -20.80 -4.73
C VAL A 350 -16.40 -22.03 -4.06
N THR A 351 -16.39 -23.17 -4.77
CA THR A 351 -15.93 -24.45 -4.22
C THR A 351 -15.29 -25.33 -5.28
N SER A 352 -14.43 -26.26 -4.84
CA SER A 352 -13.81 -27.28 -5.70
C SER A 352 -14.79 -28.38 -6.11
N ASP A 353 -15.86 -28.60 -5.34
CA ASP A 353 -16.95 -29.49 -5.71
C ASP A 353 -18.18 -28.68 -6.15
N CYS A 354 -18.31 -28.51 -7.46
CA CYS A 354 -19.43 -27.78 -8.09
C CYS A 354 -20.80 -28.26 -7.60
N SER A 355 -20.97 -29.56 -7.33
CA SER A 355 -22.27 -30.08 -6.90
C SER A 355 -22.67 -29.66 -5.49
N SER A 356 -21.68 -29.31 -4.66
CA SER A 356 -21.86 -28.76 -3.32
C SER A 356 -22.04 -27.24 -3.29
N ALA A 357 -21.72 -26.56 -4.40
CA ALA A 357 -21.82 -25.10 -4.49
C ALA A 357 -23.29 -24.66 -4.37
N ALA A 358 -23.54 -23.68 -3.50
CA ALA A 358 -24.77 -22.93 -3.52
C ALA A 358 -24.85 -22.09 -4.80
N THR A 359 -26.08 -21.88 -5.29
CA THR A 359 -26.30 -21.04 -6.47
C THR A 359 -26.29 -19.57 -6.07
N ALA A 360 -25.37 -18.81 -6.65
CA ALA A 360 -25.36 -17.36 -6.59
C ALA A 360 -26.42 -16.79 -7.57
N THR A 361 -27.45 -16.17 -7.01
CA THR A 361 -28.46 -15.46 -7.81
C THR A 361 -27.91 -14.10 -8.21
N VAL A 362 -27.82 -13.87 -9.52
CA VAL A 362 -27.45 -12.57 -10.09
C VAL A 362 -28.72 -11.75 -10.29
N ASP A 363 -28.73 -10.53 -9.74
CA ASP A 363 -29.84 -9.59 -9.99
C ASP A 363 -29.85 -9.22 -11.50
N PRO A 364 -30.97 -9.40 -12.22
CA PRO A 364 -31.05 -9.00 -13.62
C PRO A 364 -30.88 -7.48 -13.85
N ALA A 365 -31.00 -6.66 -12.81
CA ALA A 365 -30.64 -5.25 -12.83
C ALA A 365 -29.12 -5.01 -12.75
N SER A 366 -28.32 -6.01 -12.38
CA SER A 366 -26.87 -5.88 -12.35
C SER A 366 -26.31 -5.71 -13.74
N ALA A 367 -25.49 -4.68 -13.92
CA ALA A 367 -24.73 -4.51 -15.16
C ALA A 367 -23.42 -5.28 -15.13
N PHE A 368 -22.92 -5.65 -13.94
CA PHE A 368 -21.69 -6.41 -13.78
C PHE A 368 -21.87 -7.57 -12.82
N VAL A 369 -21.26 -8.71 -13.16
CA VAL A 369 -21.07 -9.86 -12.28
C VAL A 369 -19.60 -10.14 -12.19
N GLN A 370 -19.08 -10.21 -10.97
CA GLN A 370 -17.66 -10.42 -10.72
C GLN A 370 -17.44 -11.61 -9.83
N VAL A 371 -16.49 -12.45 -10.22
CA VAL A 371 -16.13 -13.64 -9.46
C VAL A 371 -14.63 -13.65 -9.29
N TYR A 372 -14.18 -13.71 -8.04
CA TYR A 372 -12.80 -13.96 -7.71
C TYR A 372 -12.61 -15.44 -7.38
N PHE A 373 -11.66 -16.08 -8.05
CA PHE A 373 -11.19 -17.42 -7.76
C PHE A 373 -9.78 -17.29 -7.15
N PRO A 374 -9.59 -17.66 -5.87
CA PRO A 374 -8.28 -17.60 -5.25
C PRO A 374 -7.31 -18.58 -5.92
N PRO A 375 -5.99 -18.38 -5.79
CA PRO A 375 -4.99 -19.36 -6.18
C PRO A 375 -5.31 -20.74 -5.61
N SER A 376 -5.22 -21.78 -6.42
CA SER A 376 -5.54 -23.14 -6.00
C SER A 376 -4.85 -24.20 -6.86
N ASP A 377 -4.51 -25.33 -6.25
CA ASP A 377 -4.01 -26.54 -6.91
C ASP A 377 -5.14 -27.42 -7.48
N VAL A 378 -6.40 -27.09 -7.16
CA VAL A 378 -7.60 -27.74 -7.68
C VAL A 378 -8.45 -26.74 -8.46
N ALA A 379 -9.33 -27.28 -9.33
CA ALA A 379 -10.30 -26.44 -10.01
C ALA A 379 -11.31 -25.88 -8.98
N ALA A 380 -11.74 -24.64 -9.18
CA ALA A 380 -12.77 -23.99 -8.39
C ALA A 380 -13.95 -23.61 -9.28
N SER A 381 -15.16 -23.64 -8.73
CA SER A 381 -16.38 -23.41 -9.48
C SER A 381 -17.40 -22.60 -8.70
N ILE A 382 -18.20 -21.82 -9.43
CA ILE A 382 -19.38 -21.11 -8.91
C ILE A 382 -20.58 -21.39 -9.81
N ARG A 383 -21.73 -21.61 -9.18
CA ARG A 383 -23.01 -21.76 -9.87
C ARG A 383 -23.72 -20.41 -9.90
N LEU A 384 -24.05 -19.93 -11.08
CA LEU A 384 -24.75 -18.67 -11.30
C LEU A 384 -26.17 -18.96 -11.79
N SER A 385 -27.15 -18.27 -11.21
CA SER A 385 -28.52 -18.24 -11.71
C SER A 385 -28.87 -16.82 -12.17
N VAL A 386 -29.23 -16.68 -13.45
CA VAL A 386 -29.77 -15.43 -14.02
C VAL A 386 -31.23 -15.63 -14.43
N PRO A 387 -32.17 -14.74 -14.06
CA PRO A 387 -33.59 -14.92 -14.38
C PRO A 387 -33.91 -14.95 -15.89
N ALA A 388 -33.06 -14.35 -16.71
CA ALA A 388 -33.15 -14.37 -18.16
C ALA A 388 -31.75 -14.51 -18.76
N ALA A 389 -31.69 -15.08 -19.97
CA ALA A 389 -30.43 -15.18 -20.69
C ALA A 389 -29.89 -13.78 -21.00
N HIS A 390 -28.64 -13.53 -20.65
CA HIS A 390 -27.99 -12.24 -20.85
C HIS A 390 -26.66 -12.43 -21.59
N SER A 391 -26.46 -11.63 -22.63
CA SER A 391 -25.15 -11.49 -23.25
C SER A 391 -24.27 -10.61 -22.39
N MET A 392 -23.08 -11.10 -22.06
CA MET A 392 -22.08 -10.41 -21.26
C MET A 392 -20.78 -10.28 -22.04
N SER A 393 -20.05 -9.19 -21.81
CA SER A 393 -18.68 -8.97 -22.25
C SER A 393 -17.72 -9.30 -21.12
N LEU A 394 -16.68 -10.07 -21.38
CA LEU A 394 -15.57 -10.28 -20.45
C LEU A 394 -14.74 -9.01 -20.31
N ASP A 395 -14.39 -8.67 -19.07
CA ASP A 395 -13.36 -7.70 -18.73
C ASP A 395 -12.34 -8.38 -17.81
N PHE A 396 -11.08 -8.45 -18.24
CA PHE A 396 -9.99 -9.04 -17.47
C PHE A 396 -9.08 -7.91 -16.98
N PRO A 397 -8.63 -7.92 -15.71
CA PRO A 397 -7.60 -7.00 -15.28
C PRO A 397 -6.32 -7.21 -16.14
N PRO A 398 -5.56 -6.14 -16.40
CA PRO A 398 -4.42 -6.19 -17.31
C PRO A 398 -3.35 -7.22 -16.88
N ALA A 399 -2.79 -7.89 -17.89
CA ALA A 399 -1.65 -8.81 -17.92
C ALA A 399 -1.08 -9.31 -16.58
N GLY A 400 -1.44 -10.55 -16.25
CA GLY A 400 -0.76 -11.42 -15.28
C GLY A 400 -1.07 -12.88 -15.63
N GLU A 401 -0.28 -13.83 -15.12
CA GLU A 401 -0.68 -15.24 -15.21
C GLU A 401 -2.00 -15.41 -14.44
N GLN A 402 -3.07 -15.80 -15.13
CA GLN A 402 -4.36 -16.13 -14.53
C GLN A 402 -4.72 -17.57 -14.88
N SER A 403 -5.46 -18.21 -13.98
CA SER A 403 -6.09 -19.50 -14.27
C SER A 403 -7.02 -19.37 -15.48
N ALA A 404 -6.99 -20.36 -16.37
CA ALA A 404 -7.98 -20.46 -17.44
C ALA A 404 -9.37 -20.64 -16.83
N VAL A 405 -10.37 -19.89 -17.32
CA VAL A 405 -11.76 -20.03 -16.88
C VAL A 405 -12.62 -20.51 -18.04
N VAL A 406 -13.52 -21.44 -17.76
CA VAL A 406 -14.52 -21.93 -18.72
C VAL A 406 -15.93 -21.70 -18.18
N LEU A 407 -16.87 -21.49 -19.10
CA LEU A 407 -18.31 -21.41 -18.84
C LEU A 407 -18.98 -22.72 -19.29
N CYS A 408 -19.64 -23.39 -18.36
CA CYS A 408 -20.36 -24.64 -18.58
C CYS A 408 -21.86 -24.44 -18.30
N GLY A 409 -22.71 -25.26 -18.93
CA GLY A 409 -24.17 -25.20 -18.71
C GLY A 409 -24.65 -25.84 -17.40
N ALA A 410 -23.84 -26.71 -16.78
CA ALA A 410 -24.15 -27.39 -15.52
C ALA A 410 -22.87 -27.95 -14.88
N CYS A 411 -22.95 -28.33 -13.60
CA CYS A 411 -21.90 -29.09 -12.95
C CYS A 411 -21.68 -30.45 -13.63
N GLY A 412 -20.41 -30.83 -13.82
CA GLY A 412 -20.05 -32.10 -14.46
C GLY A 412 -20.29 -32.15 -15.98
N ALA A 413 -20.53 -30.99 -16.61
CA ALA A 413 -20.59 -30.91 -18.07
C ALA A 413 -19.28 -31.44 -18.69
N PRO A 414 -19.34 -32.21 -19.79
CA PRO A 414 -18.14 -32.63 -20.52
C PRO A 414 -17.25 -31.44 -20.89
N PRO A 415 -15.90 -31.52 -20.79
CA PRO A 415 -15.02 -30.38 -21.07
C PRO A 415 -15.20 -29.76 -22.46
N ASP A 416 -15.55 -30.56 -23.47
CA ASP A 416 -15.84 -30.16 -24.85
C ASP A 416 -17.17 -29.40 -25.01
N SER A 417 -18.03 -29.42 -23.98
CA SER A 417 -19.27 -28.65 -23.91
C SER A 417 -19.14 -27.31 -23.18
N CYS A 418 -17.98 -27.04 -22.57
CA CYS A 418 -17.70 -25.78 -21.90
C CYS A 418 -16.99 -24.80 -22.84
N ALA A 419 -17.36 -23.53 -22.78
CA ALA A 419 -16.76 -22.47 -23.59
C ALA A 419 -15.61 -21.80 -22.82
N PRO A 420 -14.38 -21.73 -23.35
CA PRO A 420 -13.31 -20.97 -22.71
C PRO A 420 -13.62 -19.47 -22.73
N LEU A 421 -13.36 -18.82 -21.60
CA LEU A 421 -13.47 -17.37 -21.46
C LEU A 421 -12.13 -16.75 -21.84
N SER A 422 -12.13 -15.84 -22.81
CA SER A 422 -10.91 -15.14 -23.24
C SER A 422 -11.26 -13.74 -23.74
N ILE A 423 -10.28 -12.83 -23.66
CA ILE A 423 -10.40 -11.46 -24.19
C ILE A 423 -10.70 -11.48 -25.71
N GLU A 424 -10.24 -12.51 -26.42
CA GLU A 424 -10.47 -12.68 -27.86
C GLU A 424 -11.91 -13.09 -28.20
N SER A 425 -12.65 -13.63 -27.23
CA SER A 425 -14.06 -14.01 -27.34
C SER A 425 -14.86 -13.36 -26.22
N PRO A 426 -15.07 -12.03 -26.28
CA PRO A 426 -15.60 -11.26 -25.17
C PRO A 426 -17.05 -11.65 -24.85
N ASP A 427 -17.79 -12.16 -25.84
CA ASP A 427 -19.23 -12.34 -25.75
C ASP A 427 -19.59 -13.73 -25.23
N VAL A 428 -20.27 -13.78 -24.08
CA VAL A 428 -20.84 -15.01 -23.54
C VAL A 428 -22.30 -14.83 -23.18
N THR A 429 -23.08 -15.89 -23.30
CA THR A 429 -24.48 -15.90 -22.86
C THR A 429 -24.59 -16.73 -21.59
N LEU A 430 -24.97 -16.12 -20.48
CA LEU A 430 -25.36 -16.87 -19.29
C LEU A 430 -26.78 -17.42 -19.50
N GLY A 431 -26.93 -18.74 -19.36
CA GLY A 431 -28.23 -19.40 -19.30
C GLY A 431 -28.84 -19.32 -17.89
N PRO A 432 -30.11 -19.75 -17.70
CA PRO A 432 -30.80 -19.71 -16.41
C PRO A 432 -30.01 -20.35 -15.26
N GLU A 433 -29.27 -21.40 -15.57
CA GLU A 433 -28.19 -21.94 -14.74
C GLU A 433 -26.92 -21.91 -15.60
N SER A 434 -25.83 -21.42 -15.02
CA SER A 434 -24.51 -21.37 -15.62
C SER A 434 -23.46 -21.71 -14.58
N VAL A 435 -22.36 -22.32 -14.98
CA VAL A 435 -21.25 -22.64 -14.08
C VAL A 435 -19.98 -22.04 -14.64
N LEU A 436 -19.32 -21.21 -13.85
CA LEU A 436 -17.94 -20.79 -14.12
C LEU A 436 -17.00 -21.75 -13.43
N VAL A 437 -15.97 -22.21 -14.13
CA VAL A 437 -14.94 -23.11 -13.59
C VAL A 437 -13.57 -22.53 -13.89
N ALA A 438 -12.85 -22.12 -12.85
CA ALA A 438 -11.45 -21.77 -12.91
C ALA A 438 -10.59 -23.04 -12.78
N GLN A 439 -9.63 -23.21 -13.67
CA GLN A 439 -8.65 -24.28 -13.60
C GLN A 439 -7.63 -24.03 -12.47
N PRO A 440 -6.91 -25.07 -12.00
CA PRO A 440 -5.79 -24.89 -11.08
C PRO A 440 -4.80 -23.84 -11.59
N GLY A 441 -4.28 -23.00 -10.71
CA GLY A 441 -3.33 -21.94 -11.09
C GLY A 441 -3.26 -20.77 -10.10
N PRO A 442 -2.72 -19.62 -10.54
CA PRO A 442 -2.44 -18.45 -9.71
C PRO A 442 -3.69 -17.63 -9.31
N GLY A 443 -4.89 -18.16 -9.53
CA GLY A 443 -6.15 -17.47 -9.31
C GLY A 443 -6.69 -16.85 -10.60
N ALA A 444 -7.95 -16.45 -10.59
CA ALA A 444 -8.60 -15.80 -11.71
C ALA A 444 -9.61 -14.76 -11.23
N PHE A 445 -9.75 -13.68 -11.98
CA PHE A 445 -10.80 -12.70 -11.77
C PHE A 445 -11.63 -12.59 -13.04
N VAL A 446 -12.93 -12.86 -12.94
CA VAL A 446 -13.86 -12.81 -14.06
C VAL A 446 -14.83 -11.67 -13.84
N SER A 447 -14.80 -10.66 -14.70
CA SER A 447 -15.84 -9.63 -14.76
C SER A 447 -16.69 -9.84 -16.02
N LEU A 448 -18.00 -9.96 -15.82
CA LEU A 448 -18.99 -10.12 -16.87
C LEU A 448 -19.87 -8.88 -16.92
N LYS A 449 -19.76 -8.10 -17.99
CA LYS A 449 -20.53 -6.87 -18.21
C LYS A 449 -21.74 -7.11 -19.11
N LYS A 450 -22.94 -6.79 -18.66
CA LYS A 450 -24.16 -6.85 -19.46
C LYS A 450 -24.06 -5.94 -20.70
N LYS A 451 -24.43 -6.48 -21.86
CA LYS A 451 -24.47 -5.75 -23.13
C LYS A 451 -25.69 -4.86 -23.33
#